data_AF-A0A7S0BRU6-F1
#
_entry.id   AF-A0A7S0BRU6-F1
#
_cell.length_a   1.000
_cell.length_b   1.000
_cell.length_c   1.000
_cell.angle_alpha   90.00
_cell.angle_beta   90.00
_cell.angle_gamma   90.00
#
_symmetry.space_group_name_H-M   'P 1'
#
loop_
_entity.id
_entity.type
_entity.pdbx_description
1 polymer ?
#
loop_
_entity_poly.entity_id
_entity_poly.type
_entity_poly.pdbx_seq_one_letter_code
_entity_poly.pdbx_strand_id
1 'polypeptide(L)'
;MSEKSELEDKVRRQVEYYFSDVNLPKDKFLKGKVSDDPNGYVDLSIIISFNRMDQLKVSVEDTAKALESSEILQLSEDRQRVKRSTPLVELGRFEERAVYVSGFSSDASPDIDDVRKVFEAFGKVLSVKLRKNAKGEFNGTAFVEYATHDDVVKALEEKDLRLEGSDVVLVVLTIAD
;
A
#
# COMPACT_ATOMS: atom_id res chain seq x y z
N MET A 1 19.13 -9.04 5.85
CA MET A 1 18.91 -8.01 4.81
C MET A 1 19.62 -6.74 5.28
N SER A 2 20.15 -5.91 4.37
CA SER A 2 20.76 -4.62 4.76
C SER A 2 19.69 -3.54 4.84
N GLU A 3 19.89 -2.49 5.66
CA GLU A 3 18.97 -1.34 5.76
C GLU A 3 18.66 -0.71 4.39
N LYS A 4 19.64 -0.72 3.49
CA LYS A 4 19.48 -0.22 2.13
C LYS A 4 18.48 -1.04 1.30
N SER A 5 18.45 -2.36 1.50
CA SER A 5 17.48 -3.24 0.85
C SER A 5 16.06 -2.98 1.36
N GLU A 6 15.90 -2.69 2.65
CA GLU A 6 14.60 -2.42 3.24
C GLU A 6 14.00 -1.09 2.74
N LEU A 7 14.83 -0.04 2.62
CA LEU A 7 14.39 1.23 2.04
C LEU A 7 13.98 1.06 0.57
N GLU A 8 14.78 0.35 -0.24
CA GLU A 8 14.46 0.06 -1.64
C GLU A 8 13.12 -0.69 -1.76
N ASP A 9 12.86 -1.67 -0.88
CA ASP A 9 11.59 -2.39 -0.84
C ASP A 9 10.41 -1.49 -0.44
N LYS A 10 10.59 -0.60 0.56
CA LYS A 10 9.56 0.37 0.97
C LYS A 10 9.20 1.31 -0.18
N VAL A 11 10.22 1.84 -0.87
CA VAL A 11 10.04 2.70 -2.05
C VAL A 11 9.28 1.97 -3.14
N ARG A 12 9.74 0.76 -3.53
CA ARG A 12 9.09 -0.03 -4.58
C ARG A 12 7.62 -0.28 -4.26
N ARG A 13 7.33 -0.79 -3.07
CA ARG A 13 5.94 -1.05 -2.62
C ARG A 13 5.09 0.21 -2.64
N GLN A 14 5.63 1.35 -2.20
CA GLN A 14 4.87 2.59 -2.13
C GLN A 14 4.50 3.13 -3.53
N VAL A 15 5.42 3.05 -4.49
CA VAL A 15 5.13 3.44 -5.88
C VAL A 15 4.21 2.42 -6.55
N GLU A 16 4.44 1.12 -6.37
CA GLU A 16 3.55 0.07 -6.86
C GLU A 16 2.11 0.24 -6.35
N TYR A 17 1.95 0.62 -5.08
CA TYR A 17 0.65 0.94 -4.52
C TYR A 17 -0.01 2.10 -5.28
N TYR A 18 0.71 3.17 -5.61
CA TYR A 18 0.13 4.30 -6.33
C TYR A 18 -0.47 3.90 -7.69
N PHE A 19 0.23 3.02 -8.42
CA PHE A 19 -0.18 2.50 -9.72
C PHE A 19 -1.04 1.22 -9.66
N SER A 20 -1.33 0.72 -8.46
CA SER A 20 -2.09 -0.52 -8.25
C SER A 20 -3.54 -0.41 -8.73
N ASP A 21 -4.18 -1.57 -8.90
CA ASP A 21 -5.61 -1.68 -9.20
C ASP A 21 -6.52 -1.09 -8.11
N VAL A 22 -6.03 -1.01 -6.87
CA VAL A 22 -6.78 -0.44 -5.75
C VAL A 22 -6.75 1.09 -5.77
N ASN A 23 -5.61 1.70 -6.11
CA ASN A 23 -5.39 3.14 -5.98
C ASN A 23 -5.61 3.91 -7.27
N LEU A 24 -5.00 3.48 -8.39
CA LEU A 24 -4.96 4.27 -9.63
C LEU A 24 -6.35 4.65 -10.17
N PRO A 25 -7.38 3.78 -10.13
CA PRO A 25 -8.74 4.16 -10.55
C PRO A 25 -9.38 5.27 -9.69
N LYS A 26 -9.00 5.35 -8.40
CA LYS A 26 -9.56 6.26 -7.40
C LYS A 26 -8.76 7.56 -7.31
N ASP A 27 -7.47 7.53 -7.60
CA ASP A 27 -6.57 8.68 -7.56
C ASP A 27 -6.71 9.55 -8.80
N LYS A 28 -7.56 10.58 -8.70
CA LYS A 28 -7.82 11.52 -9.80
C LYS A 28 -6.57 12.25 -10.27
N PHE A 29 -5.65 12.57 -9.36
CA PHE A 29 -4.44 13.32 -9.69
C PHE A 29 -3.50 12.45 -10.52
N LEU A 30 -3.17 11.27 -10.01
CA LEU A 30 -2.26 10.35 -10.71
C LEU A 30 -2.86 9.85 -12.02
N LYS A 31 -4.15 9.52 -12.03
CA LYS A 31 -4.87 9.14 -13.26
C LYS A 31 -4.83 10.25 -14.31
N GLY A 32 -4.94 11.51 -13.90
CA GLY A 32 -4.74 12.67 -14.76
C GLY A 32 -3.35 12.68 -15.39
N LYS A 33 -2.30 12.55 -14.56
CA LYS A 33 -0.90 12.52 -15.04
C LYS A 33 -0.61 11.37 -16.00
N VAL A 34 -1.15 10.19 -15.75
CA VAL A 34 -1.04 9.05 -16.68
C VAL A 34 -1.75 9.35 -18.01
N SER A 35 -2.87 10.07 -18.00
CA SER A 35 -3.63 10.39 -19.20
C SER A 35 -3.03 11.56 -20.00
N ASP A 36 -2.26 12.43 -19.35
CA ASP A 36 -1.58 13.57 -19.98
C ASP A 36 -0.45 13.12 -20.92
N ASP A 37 0.17 11.96 -20.66
CA ASP A 37 1.22 11.38 -21.51
C ASP A 37 0.63 10.29 -22.43
N PRO A 38 0.79 10.36 -23.76
CA PRO A 38 0.25 9.36 -24.69
C PRO A 38 0.72 7.91 -24.45
N ASN A 39 1.85 7.74 -23.79
CA ASN A 39 2.44 6.44 -23.47
C ASN A 39 2.22 6.03 -22.00
N GLY A 40 1.49 6.84 -21.23
CA GLY A 40 1.15 6.57 -19.83
C GLY A 40 2.27 6.83 -18.82
N TYR A 41 3.33 7.53 -19.21
CA TYR A 41 4.46 7.82 -18.32
C TYR A 41 4.17 8.99 -17.37
N VAL A 42 4.70 8.89 -16.16
CA VAL A 42 4.68 9.93 -15.13
C VAL A 42 6.09 10.19 -14.65
N ASP A 43 6.46 11.48 -14.50
CA ASP A 43 7.77 11.87 -13.97
C ASP A 43 7.98 11.38 -12.54
N LEU A 44 9.13 10.75 -12.29
CA LEU A 44 9.50 10.32 -10.95
C LEU A 44 9.62 11.50 -9.99
N SER A 45 9.95 12.70 -10.48
CA SER A 45 9.95 13.94 -9.70
C SER A 45 8.56 14.25 -9.10
N ILE A 46 7.48 13.93 -9.82
CA ILE A 46 6.10 14.05 -9.32
C ILE A 46 5.84 12.96 -8.28
N ILE A 47 6.25 11.72 -8.54
CA ILE A 47 6.06 10.60 -7.60
C ILE A 47 6.76 10.85 -6.27
N ILE A 48 8.01 11.31 -6.27
CA ILE A 48 8.75 11.57 -5.03
C ILE A 48 8.16 12.73 -4.22
N SER A 49 7.39 13.62 -4.85
CA SER A 49 6.70 14.72 -4.16
C SER A 49 5.44 14.28 -3.40
N PHE A 50 4.97 13.04 -3.60
CA PHE A 50 3.79 12.54 -2.86
C PHE A 50 4.16 12.37 -1.38
N ASN A 51 3.23 12.73 -0.49
CA ASN A 51 3.50 12.82 0.96
C ASN A 51 4.26 11.63 1.56
N ARG A 52 3.94 10.38 1.16
CA ARG A 52 4.63 9.20 1.71
C ARG A 52 6.02 9.01 1.11
N MET A 53 6.22 9.34 -0.17
CA MET A 53 7.53 9.29 -0.80
C MET A 53 8.44 10.43 -0.31
N ASP A 54 7.90 11.63 -0.10
CA ASP A 54 8.66 12.76 0.44
C ASP A 54 9.19 12.46 1.85
N GLN A 55 8.44 11.70 2.66
CA GLN A 55 8.88 11.25 3.99
C GLN A 55 10.06 10.27 3.93
N LEU A 56 10.21 9.51 2.85
CA LEU A 56 11.34 8.60 2.64
C LEU A 56 12.62 9.33 2.22
N LYS A 57 12.51 10.60 1.80
CA LYS A 57 13.64 11.48 1.41
C LYS A 57 14.58 10.84 0.38
N VAL A 58 13.98 10.18 -0.62
CA VAL A 58 14.69 9.49 -1.70
C VAL A 58 14.85 10.36 -2.95
N SER A 59 15.93 10.12 -3.70
CA SER A 59 16.17 10.77 -5.00
C SER A 59 15.40 10.08 -6.13
N VAL A 60 15.42 10.70 -7.32
CA VAL A 60 14.91 10.06 -8.54
C VAL A 60 15.72 8.80 -8.86
N GLU A 61 17.03 8.84 -8.67
CA GLU A 61 17.95 7.74 -8.91
C GLU A 61 17.66 6.56 -7.97
N ASP A 62 17.49 6.83 -6.67
CA ASP A 62 17.14 5.80 -5.68
C ASP A 62 15.79 5.17 -5.99
N THR A 63 14.81 6.00 -6.36
CA THR A 63 13.47 5.54 -6.74
C THR A 63 13.53 4.69 -8.00
N ALA A 64 14.20 5.14 -9.05
CA ALA A 64 14.38 4.38 -10.28
C ALA A 64 15.06 3.03 -9.99
N LYS A 65 16.10 3.01 -9.15
CA LYS A 65 16.78 1.77 -8.77
C LYS A 65 15.85 0.79 -8.07
N ALA A 66 15.07 1.24 -7.09
CA ALA A 66 14.09 0.40 -6.40
C ALA A 66 13.07 -0.24 -7.36
N LEU A 67 12.69 0.48 -8.42
CA LEU A 67 11.69 0.06 -9.39
C LEU A 67 12.21 -0.92 -10.47
N GLU A 68 13.52 -1.15 -10.58
CA GLU A 68 14.08 -2.12 -11.53
C GLU A 68 13.55 -3.55 -11.33
N SER A 69 13.19 -3.87 -10.09
CA SER A 69 12.66 -5.17 -9.68
C SER A 69 11.12 -5.24 -9.67
N SER A 70 10.43 -4.19 -10.13
CA SER A 70 8.97 -4.17 -10.15
C SER A 70 8.41 -5.04 -11.27
N GLU A 71 7.38 -5.82 -10.96
CA GLU A 71 6.69 -6.66 -11.94
C GLU A 71 5.56 -5.91 -12.66
N ILE A 72 5.07 -4.82 -12.08
CA ILE A 72 3.90 -4.07 -12.60
C ILE A 72 4.25 -2.68 -13.14
N LEU A 73 5.49 -2.24 -12.94
CA LEU A 73 5.99 -0.93 -13.38
C LEU A 73 7.13 -1.09 -14.39
N GLN A 74 7.23 -0.12 -15.28
CA GLN A 74 8.30 -0.01 -16.25
C GLN A 74 8.86 1.41 -16.22
N LEU A 75 10.19 1.52 -16.19
CA LEU A 75 10.91 2.78 -16.31
C LEU A 75 11.09 3.18 -17.77
N SER A 76 11.13 4.48 -18.04
CA SER A 76 11.61 5.01 -19.32
C SER A 76 13.11 4.73 -19.50
N GLU A 77 13.59 4.82 -20.74
CA GLU A 77 15.01 4.57 -21.08
C GLU A 77 15.97 5.49 -20.32
N ASP A 78 15.58 6.76 -20.13
CA ASP A 78 16.33 7.76 -19.35
C ASP A 78 16.18 7.61 -17.83
N ARG A 79 15.34 6.67 -17.38
CA ARG A 79 15.04 6.38 -15.97
C ARG A 79 14.47 7.58 -15.19
N GLN A 80 13.88 8.56 -15.89
CA GLN A 80 13.27 9.74 -15.28
C GLN A 80 11.75 9.57 -15.06
N ARG A 81 11.13 8.61 -15.76
CA ARG A 81 9.69 8.39 -15.76
C ARG A 81 9.34 6.94 -15.49
N VAL A 82 8.15 6.73 -14.97
CA VAL A 82 7.58 5.41 -14.71
C VAL A 82 6.18 5.31 -15.30
N LYS A 83 5.83 4.12 -15.79
CA LYS A 83 4.46 3.78 -16.18
C LYS A 83 4.10 2.40 -15.67
N ARG A 84 2.81 2.08 -15.72
CA ARG A 84 2.33 0.72 -15.51
C ARG A 84 2.65 -0.15 -16.73
N SER A 85 3.20 -1.34 -16.49
CA SER A 85 3.51 -2.34 -17.53
C SER A 85 2.34 -3.32 -17.77
N THR A 86 1.44 -3.44 -16.79
CA THR A 86 0.29 -4.35 -16.83
C THR A 86 -1.03 -3.57 -17.01
N PRO A 87 -2.06 -4.17 -17.64
CA PRO A 87 -3.38 -3.56 -17.70
C PRO A 87 -4.03 -3.49 -16.30
N LEU A 88 -4.89 -2.50 -16.10
CA LEU A 88 -5.75 -2.39 -14.92
C LEU A 88 -6.72 -3.58 -14.86
N VAL A 89 -6.84 -4.18 -13.68
CA VAL A 89 -7.81 -5.24 -13.40
C VAL A 89 -8.95 -4.66 -12.58
N GLU A 90 -10.19 -4.93 -13.01
CA GLU A 90 -11.35 -4.57 -12.21
C GLU A 90 -11.42 -5.50 -11.00
N LEU A 91 -11.35 -4.88 -9.84
CA LEU A 91 -11.49 -5.58 -8.58
C LEU A 91 -12.98 -5.61 -8.20
N GLY A 92 -13.49 -6.76 -7.76
CA GLY A 92 -14.82 -6.90 -7.13
C GLY A 92 -15.04 -6.04 -5.88
N ARG A 93 -16.09 -6.33 -5.09
CA ARG A 93 -16.48 -5.49 -3.95
C ARG A 93 -15.39 -5.40 -2.88
N PHE A 94 -15.24 -4.23 -2.29
CA PHE A 94 -14.21 -3.97 -1.29
C PHE A 94 -14.49 -4.78 -0.01
N GLU A 95 -15.76 -4.84 0.39
CA GLU A 95 -16.28 -5.50 1.57
C GLU A 95 -16.03 -7.02 1.54
N GLU A 96 -16.05 -7.62 0.34
CA GLU A 96 -15.77 -9.05 0.13
C GLU A 96 -14.28 -9.40 0.19
N ARG A 97 -13.41 -8.39 0.07
CA ARG A 97 -11.94 -8.52 0.02
C ARG A 97 -11.22 -7.86 1.18
N ALA A 98 -11.92 -7.20 2.10
CA ALA A 98 -11.28 -6.47 3.17
C ALA A 98 -11.79 -6.90 4.54
N VAL A 99 -10.87 -6.93 5.49
CA VAL A 99 -11.17 -7.08 6.92
C VAL A 99 -11.11 -5.74 7.62
N TYR A 100 -11.97 -5.57 8.61
CA TYR A 100 -11.88 -4.52 9.59
C TYR A 100 -11.00 -4.97 10.76
N VAL A 101 -10.04 -4.14 11.15
CA VAL A 101 -9.10 -4.45 12.23
C VAL A 101 -9.22 -3.38 13.30
N SER A 102 -9.38 -3.80 14.56
CA SER A 102 -9.37 -2.91 15.73
C SER A 102 -8.45 -3.44 16.83
N GLY A 103 -8.27 -2.65 17.89
CA GLY A 103 -7.40 -3.00 19.00
C GLY A 103 -6.00 -2.41 18.91
N PHE A 104 -5.70 -1.61 17.88
CA PHE A 104 -4.44 -0.86 17.88
C PHE A 104 -4.39 0.10 19.07
N SER A 105 -3.21 0.26 19.68
CA SER A 105 -3.01 1.28 20.72
C SER A 105 -3.40 2.67 20.17
N SER A 106 -4.14 3.44 20.97
CA SER A 106 -4.54 4.81 20.61
C SER A 106 -3.41 5.81 20.75
N ASP A 107 -2.32 5.45 21.44
CA ASP A 107 -1.27 6.38 21.83
C ASP A 107 -0.36 6.77 20.65
N ALA A 108 -0.31 5.92 19.61
CA ALA A 108 0.42 6.19 18.37
C ALA A 108 -0.19 5.45 17.18
N SER A 109 -0.10 6.07 15.99
CA SER A 109 -0.41 5.37 14.74
C SER A 109 0.66 4.31 14.48
N PRO A 110 0.28 3.06 14.18
CA PRO A 110 1.25 2.07 13.72
C PRO A 110 1.81 2.47 12.35
N ASP A 111 2.97 1.92 12.00
CA ASP A 111 3.48 1.98 10.63
C ASP A 111 2.65 1.05 9.73
N ILE A 112 2.44 1.49 8.48
CA ILE A 112 1.61 0.75 7.53
C ILE A 112 2.28 -0.56 7.10
N ASP A 113 3.60 -0.57 6.98
CA ASP A 113 4.36 -1.76 6.60
C ASP A 113 4.37 -2.78 7.74
N ASP A 114 4.39 -2.33 9.01
CA ASP A 114 4.28 -3.22 10.17
C ASP A 114 2.92 -3.93 10.21
N VAL A 115 1.82 -3.18 9.99
CA VAL A 115 0.49 -3.77 9.87
C VAL A 115 0.44 -4.72 8.67
N ARG A 116 0.95 -4.31 7.51
CA ARG A 116 0.99 -5.16 6.31
C ARG A 116 1.73 -6.47 6.57
N LYS A 117 2.93 -6.43 7.15
CA LYS A 117 3.80 -7.59 7.41
C LYS A 117 3.08 -8.65 8.24
N VAL A 118 2.30 -8.24 9.24
CA VAL A 118 1.49 -9.14 10.07
C VAL A 118 0.39 -9.82 9.25
N PHE A 119 -0.30 -9.06 8.39
CA PHE A 119 -1.43 -9.56 7.61
C PHE A 119 -1.03 -10.31 6.33
N GLU A 120 0.21 -10.16 5.86
CA GLU A 120 0.78 -10.94 4.74
C GLU A 120 0.88 -12.44 5.04
N ALA A 121 0.81 -12.85 6.31
CA ALA A 121 0.75 -14.25 6.72
C ALA A 121 -0.49 -14.99 6.17
N PHE A 122 -1.57 -14.27 5.86
CA PHE A 122 -2.84 -14.85 5.41
C PHE A 122 -3.02 -14.81 3.90
N GLY A 123 -2.28 -13.93 3.20
CA GLY A 123 -2.38 -13.79 1.76
C GLY A 123 -1.82 -12.47 1.23
N LYS A 124 -2.00 -12.23 -0.07
CA LYS A 124 -1.48 -11.03 -0.72
C LYS A 124 -2.29 -9.81 -0.31
N VAL A 125 -1.70 -8.96 0.55
CA VAL A 125 -2.28 -7.68 0.95
C VAL A 125 -2.17 -6.68 -0.21
N LEU A 126 -3.30 -6.16 -0.69
CA LEU A 126 -3.34 -5.10 -1.69
C LEU A 126 -3.23 -3.72 -1.06
N SER A 127 -3.93 -3.49 0.06
CA SER A 127 -3.97 -2.17 0.71
C SER A 127 -4.13 -2.27 2.22
N VAL A 128 -3.54 -1.31 2.92
CA VAL A 128 -3.76 -1.07 4.35
C VAL A 128 -4.18 0.38 4.52
N LYS A 129 -5.34 0.59 5.14
CA LYS A 129 -5.92 1.92 5.39
C LYS A 129 -6.12 2.13 6.88
N LEU A 130 -5.15 2.79 7.51
CA LEU A 130 -5.29 3.30 8.87
C LEU A 130 -6.37 4.39 8.90
N ARG A 131 -7.36 4.22 9.78
CA ARG A 131 -8.51 5.12 9.85
C ARG A 131 -8.21 6.26 10.81
N LYS A 132 -8.69 7.45 10.44
CA LYS A 132 -8.51 8.68 11.20
C LYS A 132 -9.84 9.18 11.73
N ASN A 133 -9.84 9.80 12.90
CA ASN A 133 -10.99 10.49 13.47
C ASN A 133 -11.22 11.84 12.76
N ALA A 134 -12.24 12.58 13.19
CA ALA A 134 -12.58 13.90 12.61
C ALA A 134 -11.45 14.95 12.78
N LYS A 135 -10.52 14.74 13.70
CA LYS A 135 -9.34 15.60 13.92
C LYS A 135 -8.13 15.18 13.07
N GLY A 136 -8.24 14.11 12.27
CA GLY A 136 -7.15 13.58 11.46
C GLY A 136 -6.15 12.69 12.22
N GLU A 137 -6.45 12.37 13.49
CA GLU A 137 -5.63 11.49 14.32
C GLU A 137 -6.04 10.04 14.08
N PHE A 138 -5.10 9.10 14.18
CA PHE A 138 -5.41 7.67 14.10
C PHE A 138 -6.43 7.28 15.17
N ASN A 139 -7.44 6.48 14.80
CA ASN A 139 -8.57 6.16 15.69
C ASN A 139 -8.53 4.74 16.26
N GLY A 140 -7.40 4.03 16.16
CA GLY A 140 -7.27 2.66 16.67
C GLY A 140 -7.85 1.58 15.75
N THR A 141 -8.14 1.90 14.48
CA THR A 141 -8.78 0.97 13.54
C THR A 141 -8.20 1.07 12.14
N ALA A 142 -8.24 -0.03 11.38
CA ALA A 142 -7.74 -0.10 10.02
C ALA A 142 -8.63 -0.98 9.14
N PHE A 143 -8.48 -0.83 7.82
CA PHE A 143 -8.89 -1.85 6.86
C PHE A 143 -7.66 -2.49 6.23
N VAL A 144 -7.73 -3.81 6.02
CA VAL A 144 -6.74 -4.56 5.25
C VAL A 144 -7.45 -5.23 4.09
N GLU A 145 -7.10 -4.86 2.86
CA GLU A 145 -7.67 -5.39 1.63
C GLU A 145 -6.74 -6.45 1.03
N TYR A 146 -7.30 -7.61 0.70
CA TYR A 146 -6.63 -8.77 0.13
C TYR A 146 -6.91 -8.94 -1.36
N ALA A 147 -6.08 -9.75 -2.01
CA ALA A 147 -6.27 -10.14 -3.41
C ALA A 147 -7.47 -11.07 -3.61
N THR A 148 -7.78 -11.92 -2.64
CA THR A 148 -8.83 -12.94 -2.75
C THR A 148 -9.74 -12.98 -1.53
N HIS A 149 -10.95 -13.52 -1.70
CA HIS A 149 -11.88 -13.76 -0.60
C HIS A 149 -11.34 -14.84 0.38
N ASP A 150 -10.66 -15.86 -0.13
CA ASP A 150 -10.07 -16.92 0.71
C ASP A 150 -9.04 -16.35 1.71
N ASP A 151 -8.29 -15.32 1.30
CA ASP A 151 -7.33 -14.65 2.19
C ASP A 151 -8.02 -13.86 3.31
N VAL A 152 -9.22 -13.30 3.04
CA VAL A 152 -10.08 -12.68 4.06
C VAL A 152 -10.52 -13.72 5.08
N VAL A 153 -10.99 -14.89 4.61
CA VAL A 153 -11.45 -15.98 5.49
C VAL A 153 -10.32 -16.44 6.41
N LYS A 154 -9.11 -16.66 5.89
CA LYS A 154 -7.94 -17.04 6.71
C LYS A 154 -7.63 -15.99 7.79
N ALA A 155 -7.69 -14.70 7.44
CA ALA A 155 -7.42 -13.62 8.40
C ALA A 155 -8.49 -13.54 9.51
N LEU A 156 -9.75 -13.89 9.22
CA LEU A 156 -10.85 -13.91 10.19
C LEU A 156 -10.76 -15.09 11.19
N GLU A 157 -10.07 -16.17 10.82
CA GLU A 157 -9.90 -17.35 11.67
C GLU A 157 -8.83 -17.15 12.76
N GLU A 158 -7.92 -16.20 12.57
CA GLU A 158 -6.86 -15.90 13.53
C GLU A 158 -7.40 -15.17 14.77
N LYS A 159 -6.99 -15.63 15.96
CA LYS A 159 -7.49 -15.14 17.24
C LYS A 159 -6.40 -14.51 18.11
N ASP A 160 -5.13 -14.69 17.74
CA ASP A 160 -4.00 -14.24 18.54
C ASP A 160 -3.02 -13.36 17.73
N LEU A 161 -3.58 -12.44 16.94
CA LEU A 161 -2.81 -11.55 16.08
C LEU A 161 -2.29 -10.34 16.86
N ARG A 162 -0.99 -10.04 16.79
CA ARG A 162 -0.35 -8.88 17.44
C ARG A 162 0.62 -8.18 16.48
N LEU A 163 0.81 -6.88 16.69
CA LEU A 163 1.94 -6.19 16.08
C LEU A 163 3.24 -6.56 16.80
N GLU A 164 4.36 -6.51 16.08
CA GLU A 164 5.68 -6.77 16.65
C GLU A 164 5.95 -5.82 17.84
N GLY A 165 6.30 -6.37 19.00
CA GLY A 165 6.52 -5.60 20.23
C GLY A 165 5.25 -5.10 20.95
N SER A 166 4.05 -5.49 20.50
CA SER A 166 2.80 -5.18 21.18
C SER A 166 2.21 -6.41 21.88
N ASP A 167 1.75 -6.25 23.12
CA ASP A 167 0.97 -7.29 23.83
C ASP A 167 -0.52 -7.26 23.46
N VAL A 168 -0.96 -6.26 22.69
CA VAL A 168 -2.36 -6.05 22.37
C VAL A 168 -2.78 -6.97 21.22
N VAL A 169 -3.80 -7.78 21.48
CA VAL A 169 -4.44 -8.64 20.48
C VAL A 169 -5.33 -7.79 19.58
N LEU A 170 -5.06 -7.83 18.28
CA LEU A 170 -5.88 -7.23 17.26
C LEU A 170 -7.15 -8.06 17.07
N VAL A 171 -8.27 -7.37 16.92
CA VAL A 171 -9.56 -7.99 16.61
C VAL A 171 -9.83 -7.81 15.12
N VAL A 172 -9.99 -8.93 14.41
CA VAL A 172 -10.28 -8.97 12.97
C VAL A 172 -11.76 -9.30 12.77
N LEU A 173 -12.47 -8.48 12.00
CA LEU A 173 -13.91 -8.60 11.76
C LEU A 173 -14.23 -8.43 10.28
N THR A 174 -15.37 -8.98 9.86
CA THR A 174 -15.94 -8.71 8.54
C THR A 174 -16.39 -7.25 8.46
N ILE A 175 -16.34 -6.67 7.27
CA ILE A 175 -17.00 -5.39 7.01
C ILE A 175 -18.48 -5.71 6.78
N ALA A 176 -19.34 -5.26 7.69
CA ALA A 176 -20.78 -5.42 7.51
C ALA A 176 -21.28 -4.51 6.37
N ASP A 177 -22.18 -5.04 5.54
CA ASP A 177 -22.98 -4.29 4.56
C ASP A 177 -23.95 -3.31 5.25
#